data_AF-A0A6B3HA04-F1
#
_entry.id   AF-A0A6B3HA04-F1
#
_cell.length_a   1.000
_cell.length_b   1.000
_cell.length_c   1.000
_cell.angle_alpha   90.00
_cell.angle_beta   90.00
_cell.angle_gamma   90.00
#
_symmetry.space_group_name_H-M   'P 1'
#
loop_
_entity.id
_entity.type
_entity.pdbx_description
1 polymer ?
#
loop_
_entity_poly.entity_id
_entity_poly.type
_entity_poly.pdbx_seq_one_letter_code
_entity_poly.pdbx_strand_id
1 'polypeptide(L)'
;EVCEKGYDPVRNTFTQSYGSRELDAATLLIVRTGFLPPDDPRVVGTVDAVRAELGSDGLVRRYSTEGGSVDGLPGDEGAFL
;
A
#
# COMPACT_ATOMS: atom_id res chain seq x y z
N GLU A 1 -9.69 8.04 13.14
CA GLU A 1 -10.17 6.80 12.49
C GLU A 1 -9.17 6.23 11.47
N VAL A 2 -8.76 6.93 10.40
CA VAL A 2 -7.85 6.37 9.38
C VAL A 2 -6.55 5.80 9.96
N CYS A 3 -5.82 6.56 10.78
CA CYS A 3 -4.59 6.08 11.42
C CYS A 3 -4.81 4.98 12.46
N GLU A 4 -6.03 4.78 12.92
CA GLU A 4 -6.38 3.78 13.92
C GLU A 4 -6.82 2.47 13.27
N LYS A 5 -7.58 2.54 12.17
CA LYS A 5 -8.21 1.39 11.52
C LYS A 5 -7.56 0.98 10.20
N GLY A 6 -6.84 1.88 9.54
CA GLY A 6 -6.21 1.66 8.24
C GLY A 6 -4.69 1.53 8.30
N TYR A 7 -4.10 1.57 9.49
CA TYR A 7 -2.67 1.44 9.70
C TYR A 7 -2.37 0.11 10.41
N ASP A 8 -1.48 -0.70 9.84
CA ASP A 8 -0.94 -1.91 10.46
C ASP A 8 0.37 -1.54 11.20
N PRO A 9 0.37 -1.43 12.54
CA PRO A 9 1.56 -1.07 13.30
C PRO A 9 2.61 -2.19 13.36
N VAL A 10 2.23 -3.44 13.06
CA VAL A 10 3.16 -4.57 13.02
C VAL A 10 3.96 -4.54 11.73
N ARG A 11 3.31 -4.20 10.61
CA ARG A 11 3.95 -4.06 9.30
C ARG A 11 4.47 -2.66 9.00
N ASN A 12 4.15 -1.69 9.85
CA ASN A 12 4.51 -0.28 9.68
C ASN A 12 4.01 0.32 8.34
N THR A 13 2.78 0.00 7.93
CA THR A 13 2.21 0.47 6.66
C THR A 13 0.71 0.73 6.76
N PHE A 14 0.20 1.67 5.96
CA PHE A 14 -1.23 1.73 5.67
C PHE A 14 -1.65 0.54 4.78
N THR A 15 -2.87 0.06 4.98
CA THR A 15 -3.41 -1.10 4.25
C THR A 15 -4.48 -0.67 3.25
N GLN A 16 -4.76 -1.54 2.28
CA GLN A 16 -5.71 -1.31 1.18
C GLN A 16 -7.12 -0.96 1.67
N SER A 17 -7.56 -1.55 2.77
CA SER A 17 -8.88 -1.34 3.37
C SER A 17 -8.86 -1.66 4.86
N TYR A 18 -9.81 -1.11 5.62
CA TYR A 18 -9.89 -1.35 7.07
C TYR A 18 -10.07 -2.83 7.38
N GLY A 19 -9.27 -3.33 8.32
CA GLY A 19 -9.26 -4.74 8.72
C GLY A 19 -8.54 -5.68 7.73
N SER A 20 -8.09 -5.18 6.58
CA SER A 20 -7.23 -5.92 5.68
C SER A 20 -5.76 -5.79 6.10
N ARG A 21 -4.96 -6.81 5.75
CA ARG A 21 -3.50 -6.73 5.77
C ARG A 21 -2.91 -6.42 4.39
N GLU A 22 -3.70 -6.49 3.32
CA GLU A 22 -3.24 -6.29 1.96
C GLU A 22 -2.77 -4.86 1.69
N LEU A 23 -1.86 -4.71 0.73
CA LEU A 23 -1.23 -3.44 0.37
C LEU A 23 -1.76 -2.93 -0.98
N ASP A 24 -1.92 -1.61 -1.09
CA ASP A 24 -2.29 -0.94 -2.34
C ASP A 24 -1.44 0.34 -2.52
N ALA A 25 -0.92 0.56 -3.71
CA ALA A 25 -0.10 1.72 -4.07
C ALA A 25 -0.86 3.05 -3.93
N ALA A 26 -2.20 3.04 -3.94
CA ALA A 26 -3.03 4.20 -3.65
C ALA A 26 -2.76 4.80 -2.26
N THR A 27 -2.25 4.00 -1.31
CA THR A 27 -1.83 4.50 0.01
C THR A 27 -0.71 5.55 -0.07
N LEU A 28 0.08 5.58 -1.15
CA LEU A 28 1.07 6.65 -1.41
C LEU A 28 0.43 8.04 -1.55
N LEU A 29 -0.88 8.13 -1.81
CA LEU A 29 -1.59 9.41 -1.82
C LEU A 29 -1.60 10.11 -0.46
N ILE A 30 -1.33 9.39 0.63
CA ILE A 30 -1.21 9.98 1.98
C ILE A 30 -0.18 11.11 1.99
N VAL A 31 0.99 10.91 1.37
CA VAL A 31 2.02 11.96 1.32
C VAL A 31 1.64 13.05 0.31
N ARG A 32 1.07 12.66 -0.84
CA ARG A 32 0.74 13.58 -1.94
C ARG A 32 -0.35 14.57 -1.57
N THR A 33 -1.29 14.16 -0.72
CA THR A 33 -2.40 15.01 -0.25
C THR A 33 -2.05 15.80 1.02
N GLY A 34 -0.89 15.57 1.63
CA GLY A 34 -0.51 16.17 2.91
C GLY A 34 -1.32 15.64 4.09
N PHE A 35 -1.88 14.44 4.00
CA PHE A 35 -2.62 13.81 5.10
C PHE A 35 -1.72 13.61 6.34
N LEU A 36 -0.45 13.28 6.11
CA LEU A 36 0.61 13.25 7.12
C LEU A 36 1.87 13.94 6.58
N PRO A 37 2.74 14.46 7.46
CA PRO A 37 4.07 14.96 7.07
C PRO A 37 4.88 13.89 6.32
N PRO A 38 5.69 14.27 5.32
CA PRO A 38 6.46 13.32 4.52
C PRO A 38 7.51 12.54 5.33
N ASP A 39 7.93 13.07 6.48
CA ASP A 39 8.86 12.46 7.42
C ASP A 39 8.17 11.71 8.56
N ASP A 40 6.83 11.62 8.57
CA ASP A 40 6.11 10.80 9.54
C ASP A 40 6.51 9.32 9.37
N PRO A 41 6.90 8.60 10.45
CA PRO A 41 7.35 7.21 10.36
C PRO A 41 6.38 6.27 9.64
N ARG A 42 5.07 6.56 9.71
CA ARG A 42 4.03 5.78 9.04
C ARG A 42 4.02 6.01 7.53
N VAL A 43 4.35 7.23 7.10
CA VAL A 43 4.50 7.57 5.68
C VAL A 43 5.72 6.85 5.11
N VAL A 44 6.86 6.98 5.79
CA VAL A 44 8.11 6.31 5.39
C VAL A 44 7.90 4.81 5.30
N GLY A 45 7.32 4.19 6.34
CA GLY A 45 7.03 2.77 6.36
C GLY A 45 6.09 2.30 5.24
N THR A 46 5.09 3.11 4.89
CA THR A 46 4.19 2.80 3.77
C THR A 46 4.92 2.85 2.43
N VAL A 47 5.79 3.84 2.22
CA VAL A 47 6.63 3.92 1.02
C VAL A 47 7.55 2.70 0.91
N ASP A 48 8.19 2.32 2.01
CA ASP A 48 9.10 1.17 2.05
C ASP A 48 8.36 -0.14 1.78
N ALA A 49 7.18 -0.34 2.37
CA ALA A 49 6.34 -1.51 2.13
C ALA A 49 5.90 -1.61 0.67
N VAL A 50 5.40 -0.51 0.08
CA VAL A 50 4.97 -0.48 -1.32
C VAL A 50 6.14 -0.78 -2.25
N ARG A 51 7.31 -0.20 -1.97
CA ARG A 51 8.53 -0.48 -2.75
C ARG A 51 8.94 -1.95 -2.66
N ALA A 52 8.90 -2.54 -1.47
CA ALA A 52 9.36 -3.90 -1.25
C ALA A 52 8.41 -4.95 -1.85
N GLU A 53 7.10 -4.75 -1.74
CA GLU A 53 6.10 -5.79 -2.05
C GLU A 53 5.40 -5.57 -3.38
N LEU A 54 5.21 -4.31 -3.80
CA LEU A 54 4.55 -3.96 -5.07
C LEU A 54 5.53 -3.51 -6.15
N GLY A 55 6.82 -3.32 -5.81
CA GLY A 55 7.86 -2.98 -6.77
C GLY A 55 8.19 -4.14 -7.73
N SER A 56 8.44 -3.81 -8.99
CA SER A 56 8.97 -4.73 -10.00
C SER A 56 9.69 -3.94 -11.10
N ASP A 57 11.00 -4.16 -11.27
CA ASP A 57 11.80 -3.57 -12.36
C ASP A 57 11.64 -2.03 -12.51
N GLY A 58 11.54 -1.31 -11.39
CA GLY A 58 11.37 0.14 -11.36
C GLY A 58 9.92 0.62 -11.60
N LEU A 59 8.98 -0.30 -11.76
CA LEU A 59 7.54 -0.06 -11.82
C LEU A 59 6.87 -0.50 -10.51
N VAL A 60 5.62 -0.08 -10.32
CA VAL A 60 4.83 -0.42 -9.12
C VAL A 60 3.49 -1.03 -9.55
N ARG A 61 3.18 -2.23 -9.05
CA ARG A 61 1.85 -2.84 -9.14
C ARG A 61 0.86 -2.09 -8.27
N ARG A 62 -0.42 -2.10 -8.65
CA ARG A 62 -1.44 -1.44 -7.83
C ARG A 62 -1.66 -2.15 -6.49
N TYR A 63 -1.84 -3.46 -6.49
CA TYR A 63 -2.02 -4.29 -5.29
C TYR A 63 -1.38 -5.66 -5.48
N SER A 64 -1.25 -6.41 -4.38
CA SER A 64 -0.81 -7.81 -4.45
C SER A 64 -1.95 -8.69 -4.98
N THR A 65 -1.60 -9.70 -5.79
CA THR A 65 -2.51 -10.79 -6.18
C THR A 65 -2.29 -12.06 -5.35
N GLU A 66 -1.31 -12.06 -4.44
CA GLU A 66 -1.11 -13.16 -3.50
C GLU A 66 -2.29 -13.25 -2.53
N GLY A 67 -2.89 -14.44 -2.39
CA GLY A 67 -4.06 -14.64 -1.53
C GLY A 67 -5.42 -14.49 -2.22
N GLY A 68 -5.43 -14.16 -3.51
CA GLY A 68 -6.64 -14.04 -4.34
C GLY A 68 -6.92 -12.59 -4.73
N SER A 69 -7.31 -12.38 -5.98
CA SER A 69 -7.48 -11.02 -6.48
C SER A 69 -8.70 -10.33 -5.86
N VAL A 70 -8.46 -9.12 -5.34
CA VAL A 70 -9.46 -8.23 -4.77
C VAL A 70 -10.44 -7.66 -5.81
N ASP A 71 -10.10 -7.77 -7.10
CA ASP A 71 -10.94 -7.32 -8.22
C ASP A 71 -11.76 -8.46 -8.87
N GLY A 72 -11.57 -9.71 -8.43
CA GLY A 72 -12.24 -10.88 -8.98
C GLY A 72 -11.71 -11.36 -10.34
N LEU A 73 -10.57 -10.84 -10.81
CA LEU A 73 -9.91 -11.25 -12.05
C LEU A 73 -8.88 -12.36 -11.81
N PRO A 74 -8.67 -13.25 -12.80
CA PRO A 74 -7.61 -14.25 -12.77
C PRO A 74 -6.26 -13.66 -13.20
N GLY A 75 -5.17 -14.17 -12.65
CA GLY A 75 -3.80 -13.80 -13.02
C GLY A 75 -3.16 -12.82 -12.05
N ASP A 76 -2.10 -12.16 -12.51
CA ASP A 76 -1.31 -11.20 -11.73
C ASP A 76 -1.63 -9.76 -12.10
N GLU A 77 -1.39 -8.85 -11.17
CA GLU A 77 -1.60 -7.41 -11.36
C GLU A 77 -0.50 -6.79 -12.23
N GLY A 78 -0.90 -5.87 -13.12
CA GLY A 78 0.03 -5.10 -13.96
C GLY A 78 0.79 -4.03 -13.16
N ALA A 79 1.98 -3.65 -13.63
CA ALA A 79 2.75 -2.54 -13.05
C ALA A 79 2.63 -1.27 -13.91
N PHE A 80 2.39 -0.12 -13.27
CA PHE A 80 2.10 1.16 -13.94
C PHE A 80 3.04 2.29 -13.46
N LEU A 81 3.04 3.43 -14.16
CA LEU A 81 3.88 4.62 -13.96
C LEU A 81 3.04 5.84 -13.53
#